data_AF-A0A8H8SEE9-F1
#
_entry.id   AF-A0A8H8SEE9-F1
#
_cell.length_a   1.000
_cell.length_b   1.000
_cell.length_c   1.000
_cell.angle_alpha   90.00
_cell.angle_beta   90.00
_cell.angle_gamma   90.00
#
_symmetry.space_group_name_H-M   'P 1'
#
loop_
_entity.id
_entity.type
_entity.pdbx_description
1 polymer ?
#
loop_
_entity_poly.entity_id
_entity_poly.type
_entity_poly.pdbx_seq_one_letter_code
_entity_poly.pdbx_strand_id
1 'polypeptide(L)'
;MSTDEHVQDAGDTATDSAIPSIFAEILRPGSSRHPVFLMIVDGALALLLSVLLSLLYLTSGNVHIMALIGIECCLWGSIKWFLHELRKVHAQEAAEAEGSQIEPKKER
;
A
#
# COMPACT_ATOMS: atom_id res chain seq x y z
N MET A 1 27.28 52.23 -1.00
CA MET A 1 27.44 51.12 -1.95
C MET A 1 27.74 49.89 -1.10
N SER A 2 26.69 49.31 -0.53
CA SER A 2 26.76 48.20 0.41
C SER A 2 26.46 46.91 -0.34
N THR A 3 27.33 45.94 -0.14
CA THR A 3 27.22 44.53 -0.52
C THR A 3 25.89 43.95 -0.06
N ASP A 4 25.03 43.61 -1.03
CA ASP A 4 23.85 42.78 -0.85
C ASP A 4 24.35 41.33 -0.63
N GLU A 5 24.31 40.90 0.63
CA GLU A 5 24.54 39.51 1.01
C GLU A 5 23.35 38.65 0.52
N HIS A 6 23.57 37.96 -0.60
CA HIS A 6 22.81 36.78 -0.96
C HIS A 6 23.19 35.62 -0.02
N VAL A 7 22.62 35.64 1.19
CA VAL A 7 22.63 34.48 2.09
C VAL A 7 21.47 33.56 1.71
N GLN A 8 21.90 32.50 1.06
CA GLN A 8 21.21 31.30 0.69
C GLN A 8 20.76 30.53 1.94
N ASP A 9 19.45 30.45 2.18
CA ASP A 9 18.85 29.47 3.09
C ASP A 9 17.42 29.14 2.62
N ALA A 10 17.30 28.07 1.83
CA ALA A 10 16.06 27.36 1.57
C ALA A 10 16.37 26.02 0.86
N GLY A 11 17.31 25.26 1.41
CA GLY A 11 17.44 23.84 1.15
C GLY A 11 16.73 23.09 2.28
N ASP A 12 15.88 22.13 1.93
CA ASP A 12 15.25 21.14 2.82
C ASP A 12 14.18 21.61 3.82
N THR A 13 12.94 21.78 3.35
CA THR A 13 11.73 21.55 4.19
C THR A 13 10.49 21.14 3.39
N ALA A 14 10.63 20.55 2.20
CA ALA A 14 9.48 20.03 1.45
C ALA A 14 9.10 18.58 1.82
N THR A 15 9.93 17.86 2.58
CA THR A 15 9.73 16.43 2.86
C THR A 15 8.98 16.17 4.18
N ASP A 16 8.93 17.13 5.11
CA ASP A 16 8.37 16.93 6.46
C ASP A 16 6.82 16.98 6.50
N SER A 17 6.16 17.55 5.48
CA SER A 17 4.70 17.68 5.42
C SER A 17 3.98 16.49 4.77
N ALA A 18 4.71 15.66 4.00
CA ALA A 18 4.14 14.51 3.29
C ALA A 18 3.95 13.30 4.22
N ILE A 19 4.83 13.08 5.19
CA ILE A 19 4.72 11.94 6.11
C ILE A 19 3.54 12.05 7.10
N PRO A 20 3.27 13.20 7.76
CA PRO A 20 2.16 13.30 8.70
C PRO A 20 0.79 13.26 8.01
N SER A 21 0.69 13.72 6.75
CA SER A 21 -0.55 13.72 5.99
C SER A 21 -0.95 12.33 5.50
N ILE A 22 0.02 11.53 5.03
CA ILE A 22 -0.21 10.12 4.67
C ILE A 22 -0.55 9.28 5.91
N PHE A 23 0.08 9.57 7.05
CA PHE A 23 -0.24 8.92 8.33
C PHE A 23 -1.63 9.33 8.87
N ALA A 24 -2.00 10.60 8.74
CA ALA A 24 -3.32 11.11 9.12
C ALA A 24 -4.44 10.60 8.17
N GLU A 25 -4.14 10.42 6.89
CA GLU A 25 -5.03 9.74 5.94
C GLU A 25 -5.18 8.27 6.32
N ILE A 26 -4.09 7.52 6.56
CA ILE A 26 -4.12 6.11 7.00
C ILE A 26 -4.95 5.91 8.28
N LEU A 27 -4.92 6.87 9.21
CA LEU A 27 -5.70 6.81 10.47
C LEU A 27 -7.15 7.29 10.33
N ARG A 28 -7.53 7.89 9.21
CA ARG A 28 -8.92 8.26 8.94
C ARG A 28 -9.71 6.98 8.65
N PRO A 29 -10.78 6.67 9.42
CA PRO A 29 -11.54 5.44 9.24
C PRO A 29 -12.16 5.44 7.83
N GLY A 30 -11.61 4.61 6.93
CA GLY A 30 -12.01 4.55 5.51
C GLY A 30 -10.88 4.80 4.50
N SER A 31 -9.71 5.32 4.90
CA SER A 31 -8.53 5.38 4.01
C SER A 31 -7.74 4.07 3.94
N SER A 32 -8.30 3.00 4.50
CA SER A 32 -7.78 1.63 4.47
C SER A 32 -7.94 0.94 3.10
N ARG A 33 -8.30 1.69 2.05
CA ARG A 33 -8.63 1.17 0.72
C ARG A 33 -8.00 1.95 -0.44
N HIS A 34 -6.83 2.56 -0.23
CA HIS A 34 -6.16 3.31 -1.29
C HIS A 34 -5.22 2.39 -2.10
N PRO A 35 -5.28 2.37 -3.45
CA PRO A 35 -4.41 1.54 -4.30
C PRO A 35 -2.91 1.79 -4.07
N VAL A 36 -2.57 2.96 -3.51
CA VAL A 36 -1.21 3.32 -3.10
C VAL A 36 -0.69 2.46 -1.95
N PHE A 37 -1.53 2.12 -0.95
CA PHE A 37 -1.11 1.22 0.14
C PHE A 37 -0.72 -0.16 -0.41
N LEU A 38 -1.45 -0.63 -1.43
CA LEU A 38 -1.16 -1.90 -2.08
C LEU A 38 0.16 -1.85 -2.84
N MET A 39 0.44 -0.74 -3.53
CA MET A 39 1.73 -0.54 -4.18
C MET A 39 2.90 -0.47 -3.19
N ILE A 40 2.69 0.16 -2.03
CA ILE A 40 3.73 0.23 -0.99
C ILE A 40 3.98 -1.16 -0.39
N VAL A 41 2.93 -1.92 -0.07
CA VAL A 41 3.08 -3.29 0.46
C VAL A 41 3.71 -4.23 -0.57
N ASP A 42 3.25 -4.19 -1.82
CA ASP A 42 3.82 -4.98 -2.92
C ASP A 42 5.29 -4.60 -3.16
N GLY A 43 5.61 -3.30 -3.12
CA GLY A 43 6.98 -2.80 -3.21
C GLY A 43 7.86 -3.22 -2.03
N ALA A 44 7.33 -3.23 -0.81
CA ALA A 44 8.05 -3.67 0.39
C ALA A 44 8.35 -5.17 0.37
N LEU A 45 7.37 -6.00 -0.02
CA LEU A 45 7.55 -7.44 -0.21
C LEU A 45 8.52 -7.74 -1.36
N ALA A 46 8.39 -7.05 -2.50
CA ALA A 46 9.32 -7.19 -3.62
C ALA A 46 10.76 -6.79 -3.24
N LEU A 47 10.91 -5.74 -2.43
CA LEU A 47 12.20 -5.32 -1.91
C LEU A 47 12.77 -6.35 -0.92
N LEU A 48 11.94 -6.89 -0.02
CA LEU A 48 12.34 -7.94 0.90
C LEU A 48 12.75 -9.22 0.16
N LEU A 49 11.98 -9.61 -0.86
CA LEU A 49 12.31 -10.72 -1.75
C LEU A 49 13.63 -10.47 -2.48
N SER A 50 13.87 -9.25 -2.99
CA SER A 50 15.13 -8.86 -3.61
C SER A 50 16.32 -9.02 -2.66
N VAL A 51 16.16 -8.57 -1.41
CA VAL A 51 17.17 -8.76 -0.35
C VAL A 51 17.41 -10.24 -0.07
N LEU A 52 16.35 -11.05 0.07
CA LEU A 52 16.45 -12.49 0.28
C LEU A 52 17.14 -13.20 -0.89
N LEU A 53 16.87 -12.81 -2.14
CA LEU A 53 17.56 -13.32 -3.33
C LEU A 53 19.04 -12.95 -3.32
N SER A 54 19.36 -11.71 -2.96
CA SER A 54 20.75 -11.25 -2.83
C SER A 54 21.49 -12.02 -1.74
N LEU A 55 20.84 -12.31 -0.60
CA LEU A 55 21.37 -13.14 0.48
C LEU A 55 21.50 -14.62 0.07
N LEU A 56 20.56 -15.15 -0.72
CA LEU A 56 20.63 -16.52 -1.24
C LEU A 56 21.89 -16.71 -2.09
N TYR A 57 22.20 -15.73 -2.94
CA TYR A 57 23.40 -15.72 -3.77
C TYR A 57 24.68 -15.63 -2.92
N LEU A 58 24.72 -14.74 -1.93
CA LEU A 58 25.90 -14.58 -1.06
C LEU A 58 26.14 -15.78 -0.13
N THR A 59 25.07 -16.45 0.31
CA THR A 59 25.13 -17.50 1.34
C THR A 59 25.27 -18.92 0.74
N SER A 60 25.37 -19.06 -0.59
CA SER A 60 25.58 -20.35 -1.26
C SER A 60 24.46 -21.38 -0.99
N GLY A 61 23.20 -20.94 -0.99
CA GLY A 61 22.05 -21.87 -1.04
C GLY A 61 21.70 -22.61 0.26
N ASN A 62 21.76 -21.95 1.41
CA ASN A 62 21.30 -22.54 2.67
C ASN A 62 19.77 -22.78 2.66
N VAL A 63 19.33 -23.98 3.06
CA VAL A 63 17.91 -24.38 3.14
C VAL A 63 17.06 -23.38 3.93
N HIS A 64 17.65 -22.69 4.90
CA HIS A 64 16.97 -21.68 5.69
C HIS A 64 16.49 -20.50 4.82
N ILE A 65 17.31 -20.04 3.87
CA ILE A 65 16.95 -18.94 2.95
C ILE A 65 15.87 -19.38 1.95
N MET A 66 15.90 -20.65 1.50
CA MET A 66 14.83 -21.21 0.66
C MET A 66 13.48 -21.22 1.39
N ALA A 67 13.46 -21.56 2.69
CA ALA A 67 12.24 -21.50 3.49
C ALA A 67 11.74 -20.05 3.66
N LEU A 68 12.64 -19.08 3.87
CA LEU A 68 12.27 -17.67 3.97
C LEU A 68 11.65 -17.13 2.67
N ILE A 69 12.21 -17.48 1.51
CA ILE A 69 11.64 -17.13 0.20
C ILE A 69 10.25 -17.78 0.01
N GLY A 70 10.09 -19.04 0.40
CA GLY A 70 8.81 -19.73 0.31
C GLY A 70 7.73 -19.07 1.17
N ILE A 71 8.05 -18.74 2.41
CA ILE A 71 7.12 -18.07 3.33
C ILE A 71 6.78 -16.67 2.84
N GLU A 72 7.75 -15.94 2.31
CA GLU A 72 7.53 -14.63 1.68
C GLU A 72 6.56 -14.72 0.50
N CYS A 73 6.74 -15.68 -0.40
CA CYS A 73 5.81 -15.92 -1.51
C CYS A 73 4.39 -16.30 -1.01
N CYS A 74 4.29 -17.13 0.03
CA CYS A 74 3.01 -17.46 0.66
C CYS A 74 2.32 -16.22 1.25
N LEU A 75 3.08 -15.35 1.91
CA LEU A 75 2.59 -14.10 2.47
C LEU A 75 2.09 -13.15 1.37
N TRP A 76 2.87 -13.01 0.29
CA TRP A 76 2.49 -12.21 -0.87
C TRP A 76 1.19 -12.71 -1.53
N GLY A 77 1.08 -14.04 -1.71
CA GLY A 77 -0.13 -14.67 -2.21
C GLY A 77 -1.35 -14.42 -1.30
N SER A 78 -1.18 -14.59 0.01
CA SER A 78 -2.24 -14.34 1.00
C SER A 78 -2.74 -12.90 0.95
N ILE A 79 -1.85 -11.93 0.77
CA ILE A 79 -2.20 -10.51 0.67
C ILE A 79 -2.97 -10.24 -0.63
N LYS A 80 -2.52 -10.75 -1.79
CA LYS A 80 -3.24 -10.55 -3.06
C LYS A 80 -4.62 -11.18 -3.05
N TRP A 81 -4.75 -12.36 -2.45
CA TRP A 81 -6.05 -13.02 -2.30
C TRP A 81 -6.97 -12.23 -1.36
N PHE A 82 -6.48 -11.79 -0.20
CA PHE A 82 -7.25 -10.98 0.75
C PHE A 82 -7.79 -9.68 0.11
N LEU A 83 -6.97 -9.03 -0.71
CA LEU A 83 -7.36 -7.83 -1.45
C LEU A 83 -8.42 -8.09 -2.52
N HIS A 84 -8.30 -9.20 -3.23
CA HIS A 84 -9.30 -9.62 -4.20
C HIS A 84 -10.65 -9.84 -3.52
N GLU A 85 -10.66 -10.54 -2.39
CA GLU A 85 -11.89 -10.82 -1.65
C GLU A 85 -12.51 -9.54 -1.08
N LEU A 86 -11.70 -8.61 -0.53
CA LEU A 86 -12.19 -7.30 -0.13
C LEU A 86 -12.82 -6.55 -1.32
N ARG A 87 -12.21 -6.52 -2.49
CA ARG A 87 -12.81 -5.85 -3.66
C ARG A 87 -14.17 -6.42 -4.01
N LYS A 88 -14.34 -7.74 -3.90
CA LYS A 88 -15.58 -8.44 -4.20
C LYS A 88 -16.69 -8.11 -3.19
N VAL A 89 -16.41 -8.20 -1.89
CA VAL A 89 -17.39 -7.89 -0.83
C VAL A 89 -17.94 -6.47 -0.98
N HIS A 90 -17.06 -5.50 -1.21
CA HIS A 90 -17.49 -4.11 -1.33
C HIS A 90 -18.15 -3.77 -2.67
N ALA A 91 -17.83 -4.48 -3.74
CA ALA A 91 -18.57 -4.37 -5.00
C ALA A 91 -20.01 -4.91 -4.84
N GLN A 92 -20.21 -5.95 -4.00
CA GLN A 92 -21.54 -6.44 -3.65
C GLN A 92 -22.30 -5.44 -2.78
N GLU A 93 -21.68 -4.86 -1.75
CA GLU A 93 -22.31 -3.82 -0.91
C GLU A 93 -22.78 -2.61 -1.75
N ALA A 94 -21.98 -2.17 -2.73
CA ALA A 94 -22.35 -1.08 -3.63
C ALA A 94 -23.52 -1.46 -4.56
N ALA A 95 -23.55 -2.69 -5.06
CA ALA A 95 -24.63 -3.18 -5.93
C ALA A 95 -25.96 -3.37 -5.16
N GLU A 96 -25.90 -3.77 -3.89
CA GLU A 96 -27.06 -3.92 -3.01
C GLU A 96 -27.66 -2.57 -2.59
N ALA A 97 -26.83 -1.55 -2.39
CA ALA A 97 -27.29 -0.19 -2.12
C ALA A 97 -28.02 0.44 -3.32
N GLU A 98 -27.61 0.12 -4.55
CA GLU A 98 -28.27 0.60 -5.78
C GLU A 98 -29.58 -0.17 -6.08
N GLY A 99 -29.62 -1.46 -5.73
CA GLY A 99 -30.80 -2.33 -5.89
C GLY A 99 -31.98 -2.00 -4.97
N SER A 100 -31.75 -1.32 -3.83
CA SER A 100 -32.83 -0.92 -2.91
C SER A 100 -33.56 0.37 -3.31
N GLN A 101 -33.05 1.14 -4.29
CA GLN A 101 -33.70 2.37 -4.78
C GLN A 101 -34.51 2.17 -6.07
N ILE A 102 -34.61 0.94 -6.57
CA ILE A 102 -35.48 0.57 -7.69
C ILE A 102 -36.52 -0.45 -7.22
N GLU A 103 -37.28 -0.12 -6.16
CA GLU A 103 -38.63 -0.66 -6.04
C GLU A 103 -39.61 0.47 -6.42
N PRO A 104 -40.04 0.58 -7.69
CA PRO A 104 -41.29 1.28 -7.95
C PRO A 104 -42.37 0.40 -7.34
N LYS A 105 -42.76 0.71 -6.10
CA LYS A 105 -43.91 0.12 -5.44
C LYS A 105 -45.10 0.36 -6.36
N LYS A 106 -45.38 -0.68 -7.15
CA LYS A 106 -46.40 -0.78 -8.17
C LYS A 106 -47.71 -0.33 -7.55
N GLU A 107 -48.15 0.82 -8.03
CA GLU A 107 -49.49 1.38 -7.91
C GLU A 107 -50.51 0.24 -7.97
N ARG A 108 -51.29 0.10 -6.90
CA ARG A 108 -52.43 -0.81 -6.81
C ARG A 108 -53.64 0.00 -6.39
#